data_AF-A0AAD5AQQ3-F1
#
_entry.id   AF-A0AAD5AQQ3-F1
#
_cell.length_a   1.000
_cell.length_b   1.000
_cell.length_c   1.000
_cell.angle_alpha   90.00
_cell.angle_beta   90.00
_cell.angle_gamma   90.00
#
_symmetry.space_group_name_H-M   'P 1'
#
loop_
_entity.id
_entity.type
_entity.pdbx_description
1 polymer ?
#
loop_
_entity_poly.entity_id
_entity_poly.type
_entity_poly.pdbx_seq_one_letter_code
_entity_poly.pdbx_strand_id
1 'polypeptide(L)'
;LERSGSLQRMSEHVDKVTVGLVGVEALLQEKSGTVKEAESILKRVWDELDRWHSRITELEVEVQELAEEQPERAHILMDELTKPLQLYQTVAKQAEQRTAFINRIPSCLQDYEEVLHSSTCWLAETQSWLKTPQTYTTAKCLHSHVNSLQVVLDESERMQKSLETFGASLQEISVVFDTSTEERNLLQIRNDISHMQLVVLEPLSQLQHAAAEIDAIEAEVKTMEKSVTKIKSILSTVETEEVPPEEHLQNRQVILENLQAMQRTLAEIERCKDGLGLPTGAEHSLLVFQRAEQLYPHIHELQQLTEEQSS
;
A
#
# COMPACT_ATOMS: atom_id res chain seq x y z
N LEU A 1 69.43 -8.70 -35.88
CA LEU A 1 68.81 -9.56 -34.85
C LEU A 1 68.21 -8.74 -33.71
N GLU A 2 68.90 -7.72 -33.18
CA GLU A 2 68.34 -6.84 -32.12
C GLU A 2 67.04 -6.09 -32.53
N ARG A 3 66.89 -5.76 -33.82
CA ARG A 3 65.76 -4.97 -34.39
C ARG A 3 64.44 -5.72 -34.56
N SER A 4 64.42 -7.06 -34.49
CA SER A 4 63.17 -7.84 -34.46
C SER A 4 62.68 -8.06 -33.02
N GLY A 5 63.59 -8.02 -32.04
CA GLY A 5 63.26 -8.15 -30.63
C GLY A 5 62.52 -6.95 -30.05
N SER A 6 62.71 -5.74 -30.60
CA SER A 6 62.00 -4.53 -30.14
C SER A 6 60.52 -4.56 -30.48
N LEU A 7 60.17 -4.97 -31.70
CA LEU A 7 58.77 -5.04 -32.16
C LEU A 7 58.00 -6.16 -31.46
N GLN A 8 58.65 -7.33 -31.28
CA GLN A 8 58.07 -8.43 -30.51
C GLN A 8 57.81 -8.02 -29.05
N ARG A 9 58.74 -7.29 -28.43
CA ARG A 9 58.57 -6.78 -27.06
C ARG A 9 57.41 -5.77 -26.95
N MET A 10 57.25 -4.88 -27.92
CA MET A 10 56.13 -3.93 -27.93
C MET A 10 54.78 -4.64 -28.10
N SER A 11 54.71 -5.62 -28.99
CA SER A 11 53.50 -6.44 -29.18
C SER A 11 53.14 -7.25 -27.90
N GLU A 12 54.13 -7.83 -27.21
CA GLU A 12 53.94 -8.47 -25.89
C GLU A 12 53.39 -7.48 -24.84
N HIS A 13 53.77 -6.21 -24.90
CA HIS A 13 53.24 -5.18 -24.02
C HIS A 13 51.80 -4.78 -24.37
N VAL A 14 51.44 -4.73 -25.65
CA VAL A 14 50.05 -4.54 -26.11
C VAL A 14 49.17 -5.66 -25.58
N ASP A 15 49.59 -6.92 -25.76
CA ASP A 15 48.87 -8.09 -25.24
C ASP A 15 48.70 -8.02 -23.71
N LYS A 16 49.74 -7.61 -22.99
CA LYS A 16 49.68 -7.44 -21.53
C LYS A 16 48.65 -6.40 -21.11
N VAL A 17 48.55 -5.27 -21.82
CA VAL A 17 47.52 -4.26 -21.59
C VAL A 17 46.13 -4.85 -21.83
N THR A 18 45.93 -5.54 -22.95
CA THR A 18 44.64 -6.17 -23.27
C THR A 18 44.21 -7.16 -22.20
N VAL A 19 45.09 -8.07 -21.77
CA VAL A 19 44.79 -9.04 -20.70
C VAL A 19 44.49 -8.32 -19.38
N GLY A 20 45.23 -7.27 -19.06
CA GLY A 20 44.99 -6.43 -17.88
C GLY A 20 43.60 -5.82 -17.86
N LEU A 21 43.19 -5.19 -18.97
CA LEU A 21 41.88 -4.56 -19.12
C LEU A 21 40.73 -5.56 -19.08
N VAL A 22 40.89 -6.76 -19.67
CA VAL A 22 39.91 -7.85 -19.53
C VAL A 22 39.77 -8.27 -18.05
N GLY A 23 40.86 -8.27 -17.29
CA GLY A 23 40.82 -8.49 -15.85
C GLY A 23 40.03 -7.42 -15.09
N VAL A 24 40.18 -6.15 -15.48
CA VAL A 24 39.39 -5.04 -14.91
C VAL A 24 37.91 -5.18 -15.26
N GLU A 25 37.60 -5.54 -16.51
CA GLU A 25 36.22 -5.81 -16.94
C GLU A 25 35.58 -6.93 -16.11
N ALA A 26 36.31 -8.00 -15.80
CA ALA A 26 35.83 -9.07 -14.93
C ALA A 26 35.52 -8.56 -13.52
N LEU A 27 36.39 -7.72 -12.92
CA LEU A 27 36.14 -7.09 -11.62
C LEU A 27 34.88 -6.21 -11.63
N LEU A 28 34.61 -5.52 -12.73
CA LEU A 28 33.41 -4.67 -12.89
C LEU A 28 32.10 -5.47 -12.86
N GLN A 29 32.12 -6.76 -13.18
CA GLN A 29 30.95 -7.65 -13.14
C GLN A 29 30.68 -8.24 -11.74
N GLU A 30 31.57 -8.04 -10.77
CA GLU A 30 31.40 -8.59 -9.42
C GLU A 30 30.32 -7.84 -8.65
N LYS A 31 29.39 -8.59 -8.03
CA LYS A 31 28.44 -8.06 -7.05
C LYS A 31 29.03 -8.11 -5.65
N SER A 32 28.72 -7.10 -4.85
CA SER A 32 29.23 -6.97 -3.48
C SER A 32 28.12 -7.22 -2.46
N GLY A 33 28.46 -7.87 -1.35
CA GLY A 33 27.51 -8.08 -0.24
C GLY A 33 27.40 -6.86 0.68
N THR A 34 28.39 -5.97 0.64
CA THR A 34 28.39 -4.73 1.43
C THR A 34 28.78 -3.51 0.60
N VAL A 35 28.32 -2.32 1.02
CA VAL A 35 28.72 -1.04 0.40
C VAL A 35 30.24 -0.87 0.41
N LYS A 36 30.88 -1.23 1.53
CA LYS A 36 32.33 -1.13 1.70
C LYS A 36 33.11 -2.04 0.74
N GLU A 37 32.60 -3.26 0.50
CA GLU A 37 33.18 -4.15 -0.52
C GLU A 37 33.02 -3.56 -1.92
N ALA A 38 31.85 -3.01 -2.24
CA ALA A 38 31.59 -2.38 -3.53
C ALA A 38 32.55 -1.20 -3.80
N GLU A 39 32.73 -0.33 -2.80
CA GLU A 39 33.66 0.79 -2.83
C GLU A 39 35.12 0.32 -2.96
N SER A 40 35.50 -0.75 -2.25
CA SER A 40 36.85 -1.30 -2.34
C SER A 40 37.16 -1.88 -3.72
N ILE A 41 36.20 -2.60 -4.33
CA ILE A 41 36.33 -3.12 -5.69
C ILE A 41 36.41 -1.95 -6.69
N LEU A 42 35.54 -0.95 -6.55
CA LEU A 42 35.55 0.22 -7.43
C LEU A 42 36.88 0.98 -7.36
N LYS A 43 37.43 1.16 -6.16
CA LYS A 43 38.75 1.77 -6.00
C LYS A 43 39.83 0.99 -6.75
N ARG A 44 39.85 -0.33 -6.59
CA ARG A 44 40.79 -1.20 -7.31
C ARG A 44 40.64 -1.10 -8.82
N VAL A 45 39.40 -1.01 -9.33
CA VAL A 45 39.12 -0.83 -10.75
C VAL A 45 39.75 0.47 -11.26
N TRP A 46 39.57 1.58 -10.55
CA TRP A 46 40.16 2.86 -10.93
C TRP A 46 41.69 2.85 -10.84
N ASP A 47 42.27 2.28 -9.78
CA ASP A 47 43.72 2.14 -9.63
C ASP A 47 44.35 1.34 -10.79
N GLU A 48 43.69 0.25 -11.23
CA GLU A 48 44.14 -0.53 -12.38
C GLU A 48 43.92 0.22 -13.71
N LEU A 49 42.78 0.91 -13.89
CA LEU A 49 42.54 1.73 -15.09
C LEU A 49 43.60 2.83 -15.26
N ASP A 50 43.95 3.54 -14.18
CA ASP A 50 44.99 4.57 -14.22
C ASP A 50 46.35 3.99 -14.61
N ARG A 51 46.67 2.80 -14.09
CA ARG A 51 47.88 2.05 -14.44
C ARG A 51 47.90 1.66 -15.92
N TRP A 52 46.80 1.12 -16.44
CA TRP A 52 46.71 0.69 -17.84
C TRP A 52 46.68 1.88 -18.78
N HIS A 53 46.04 2.99 -18.40
CA HIS A 53 46.11 4.25 -19.14
C HIS A 53 47.54 4.74 -19.27
N SER A 54 48.29 4.79 -18.16
CA SER A 54 49.69 5.18 -18.16
C SER A 54 50.52 4.29 -19.10
N ARG A 55 50.28 2.97 -19.08
CA ARG A 55 50.99 2.04 -19.97
C ARG A 55 50.62 2.21 -21.45
N ILE A 56 49.37 2.51 -21.76
CA ILE A 56 48.93 2.81 -23.13
C ILE A 56 49.63 4.07 -23.62
N THR A 57 49.63 5.14 -22.81
CA THR A 57 50.29 6.40 -23.16
C THR A 57 51.80 6.21 -23.42
N GLU A 58 52.48 5.40 -22.60
CA GLU A 58 53.88 5.04 -22.85
C GLU A 58 54.06 4.34 -24.21
N LEU A 59 53.19 3.37 -24.54
CA LEU A 59 53.24 2.66 -25.82
C LEU A 59 52.94 3.58 -27.02
N GLU A 60 52.02 4.52 -26.88
CA GLU A 60 51.73 5.52 -27.91
C GLU A 60 52.95 6.41 -28.18
N VAL A 61 53.68 6.82 -27.14
CA VAL A 61 54.94 7.56 -27.27
C VAL A 61 56.02 6.71 -27.95
N GLU A 62 56.22 5.46 -27.52
CA GLU A 62 57.18 4.55 -28.14
C GLU A 62 56.86 4.30 -29.64
N VAL A 63 55.58 4.22 -30.01
CA VAL A 63 55.16 4.09 -31.42
C VAL A 63 55.40 5.38 -32.21
N GLN A 64 55.16 6.55 -31.61
CA GLN A 64 55.42 7.84 -32.23
C GLN A 64 56.92 8.06 -32.49
N GLU A 65 57.78 7.69 -31.53
CA GLU A 65 59.24 7.71 -31.69
C GLU A 65 59.68 6.73 -32.79
N LEU A 66 59.12 5.52 -32.82
CA LEU A 66 59.40 4.53 -33.87
C LEU A 66 59.00 5.04 -35.27
N ALA A 67 57.96 5.85 -35.37
CA ALA A 67 57.49 6.39 -36.65
C ALA A 67 58.52 7.30 -37.34
N GLU A 68 59.43 7.93 -36.58
CA GLU A 68 60.50 8.77 -37.12
C GLU A 68 61.55 7.94 -37.89
N GLU A 69 61.80 6.71 -37.44
CA GLU A 69 62.81 5.83 -38.04
C GLU A 69 62.20 4.77 -38.99
N GLN A 70 61.01 4.26 -38.67
CA GLN A 70 60.42 3.06 -39.28
C GLN A 70 58.88 3.20 -39.37
N PRO A 71 58.37 4.03 -40.30
CA PRO A 71 56.96 4.38 -40.37
C PRO A 71 56.04 3.18 -40.66
N GLU A 72 56.47 2.21 -41.47
CA GLU A 72 55.64 1.03 -41.78
C GLU A 72 55.44 0.14 -40.55
N ARG A 73 56.42 0.06 -39.66
CA ARG A 73 56.34 -0.74 -38.42
C ARG A 73 55.54 -0.02 -37.35
N ALA A 74 55.70 1.30 -37.23
CA ALA A 74 54.86 2.10 -36.36
C ALA A 74 53.38 1.98 -36.74
N HIS A 75 53.06 1.93 -38.04
CA HIS A 75 51.69 1.73 -38.50
C HIS A 75 51.09 0.38 -38.05
N ILE A 76 51.86 -0.72 -38.14
CA ILE A 76 51.41 -2.04 -37.68
C ILE A 76 51.14 -2.03 -36.17
N LEU A 77 52.04 -1.45 -35.37
CA LEU A 77 51.86 -1.39 -33.93
C LEU A 77 50.69 -0.48 -33.52
N MET A 78 50.46 0.62 -34.24
CA MET A 78 49.29 1.47 -34.02
C MET A 78 47.97 0.72 -34.31
N ASP A 79 47.94 -0.11 -35.35
CA ASP A 79 46.80 -0.99 -35.63
C ASP A 79 46.59 -2.01 -34.50
N GLU A 80 47.66 -2.62 -33.98
CA GLU A 80 47.61 -3.50 -32.81
C GLU A 80 47.10 -2.80 -31.54
N LEU A 81 47.50 -1.55 -31.31
CA LEU A 81 47.09 -0.70 -30.17
C LEU A 81 45.62 -0.29 -30.19
N THR A 82 45.00 -0.26 -31.37
CA THR A 82 43.61 0.20 -31.54
C THR A 82 42.62 -0.60 -30.67
N LYS A 83 42.82 -1.92 -30.55
CA LYS A 83 41.95 -2.79 -29.75
C LYS A 83 42.03 -2.49 -28.24
N PRO A 84 43.21 -2.50 -27.59
CA PRO A 84 43.31 -2.11 -26.18
C PRO A 84 42.83 -0.69 -25.89
N LEU A 85 43.02 0.27 -26.82
CA LEU A 85 42.46 1.63 -26.68
C LEU A 85 40.92 1.62 -26.61
N GLN A 86 40.26 0.91 -27.51
CA GLN A 86 38.80 0.77 -27.51
C GLN A 86 38.28 0.04 -26.27
N LEU A 87 39.00 -1.00 -25.84
CA LEU A 87 38.68 -1.74 -24.62
C LEU A 87 38.81 -0.84 -23.39
N TYR A 88 39.90 -0.08 -23.27
CA TYR A 88 40.10 0.88 -22.19
C TYR A 88 38.94 1.88 -22.10
N GLN A 89 38.54 2.48 -23.22
CA GLN A 89 37.41 3.41 -23.27
C GLN A 89 36.10 2.77 -22.80
N THR A 90 35.86 1.51 -23.20
CA THR A 90 34.66 0.77 -22.80
C THR A 90 34.65 0.46 -21.31
N VAL A 91 35.76 -0.06 -20.78
CA VAL A 91 35.92 -0.41 -19.36
C VAL A 91 35.88 0.84 -18.48
N ALA A 92 36.50 1.94 -18.90
CA ALA A 92 36.42 3.23 -18.19
C ALA A 92 34.97 3.72 -18.09
N LYS A 93 34.21 3.67 -19.19
CA LYS A 93 32.78 4.03 -19.18
C LYS A 93 31.96 3.13 -18.25
N GLN A 94 32.23 1.83 -18.21
CA GLN A 94 31.57 0.91 -17.27
C GLN A 94 31.94 1.26 -15.81
N ALA A 95 33.19 1.65 -15.53
CA ALA A 95 33.63 2.11 -14.21
C ALA A 95 32.93 3.41 -13.77
N GLU A 96 32.71 4.35 -14.69
CA GLU A 96 31.90 5.55 -14.44
C GLU A 96 30.44 5.18 -14.08
N GLN A 97 29.83 4.26 -14.83
CA GLN A 97 28.48 3.78 -14.55
C GLN A 97 28.41 3.07 -13.19
N ARG A 98 29.37 2.19 -12.88
CA ARG A 98 29.47 1.53 -11.58
C ARG A 98 29.63 2.53 -10.43
N THR A 99 30.40 3.59 -10.64
CA THR A 99 30.55 4.70 -9.68
C THR A 99 29.20 5.37 -9.40
N ALA A 100 28.43 5.67 -10.45
CA ALA A 100 27.09 6.25 -10.31
C ALA A 100 26.13 5.33 -9.53
N PHE A 101 26.15 4.01 -9.79
CA PHE A 101 25.33 3.07 -9.02
C PHE A 101 25.75 2.99 -7.56
N ILE A 102 27.04 2.86 -7.27
CA ILE A 102 27.55 2.75 -5.89
C ILE A 102 27.19 4.00 -5.07
N ASN A 103 27.33 5.19 -5.66
CA ASN A 103 26.98 6.45 -5.00
C ASN A 103 25.49 6.55 -4.65
N ARG A 104 24.61 5.79 -5.30
CA ARG A 104 23.17 5.74 -5.02
C ARG A 104 22.79 4.72 -3.95
N ILE A 105 23.66 3.75 -3.63
CA ILE A 105 23.35 2.69 -2.66
C ILE A 105 22.98 3.28 -1.29
N PRO A 106 23.72 4.25 -0.71
CA PRO A 106 23.41 4.76 0.62
C PRO A 106 22.01 5.36 0.73
N SER A 107 21.61 6.21 -0.23
CA SER A 107 20.26 6.78 -0.25
C SER A 107 19.20 5.71 -0.49
N CYS A 108 19.46 4.74 -1.37
CA CYS A 108 18.53 3.65 -1.65
C CYS A 108 18.30 2.76 -0.42
N LEU A 109 19.34 2.44 0.35
CA LEU A 109 19.21 1.67 1.59
C LEU A 109 18.51 2.46 2.70
N GLN A 110 18.73 3.77 2.78
CA GLN A 110 17.97 4.62 3.69
C GLN A 110 16.47 4.62 3.33
N ASP A 111 16.13 4.85 2.06
CA ASP A 111 14.76 4.81 1.57
C ASP A 111 14.11 3.43 1.83
N TYR A 112 14.88 2.34 1.66
CA TYR A 112 14.44 0.99 2.02
C TYR A 112 14.05 0.89 3.50
N GLU A 113 14.91 1.35 4.40
CA GLU A 113 14.66 1.31 5.84
C GLU A 113 13.41 2.11 6.23
N GLU A 114 13.21 3.29 5.63
CA GLU A 114 12.03 4.14 5.86
C GLU A 114 10.73 3.46 5.38
N VAL A 115 10.75 2.89 4.17
CA VAL A 115 9.61 2.16 3.60
C VAL A 115 9.31 0.89 4.41
N LEU A 116 10.35 0.15 4.82
CA LEU A 116 10.24 -1.06 5.64
C LEU A 116 9.63 -0.74 7.00
N HIS A 117 10.16 0.29 7.66
CA HIS A 117 9.73 0.70 8.99
C HIS A 117 8.28 1.19 8.98
N SER A 118 7.95 2.14 8.10
CA SER A 118 6.59 2.67 7.98
C SER A 118 5.57 1.56 7.68
N SER A 119 5.90 0.63 6.78
CA SER A 119 5.00 -0.47 6.43
C SER A 119 4.79 -1.46 7.56
N THR A 120 5.87 -1.77 8.29
CA THR A 120 5.81 -2.70 9.43
C THR A 120 5.04 -2.09 10.60
N CYS A 121 5.25 -0.80 10.88
CA CYS A 121 4.48 -0.07 11.90
C CYS A 121 3.00 -0.05 11.56
N TRP A 122 2.65 0.30 10.32
CA TRP A 122 1.26 0.29 9.87
C TRP A 122 0.61 -1.09 10.00
N LEU A 123 1.31 -2.16 9.61
CA LEU A 123 0.81 -3.54 9.76
C LEU A 123 0.53 -3.87 11.23
N ALA A 124 1.48 -3.55 12.13
CA ALA A 124 1.34 -3.83 13.55
C ALA A 124 0.20 -3.03 14.20
N GLU A 125 0.11 -1.74 13.89
CA GLU A 125 -0.93 -0.84 14.39
C GLU A 125 -2.31 -1.26 13.89
N THR A 126 -2.45 -1.52 12.59
CA THR A 126 -3.70 -1.99 11.98
C THR A 126 -4.13 -3.32 12.58
N GLN A 127 -3.21 -4.27 12.73
CA GLN A 127 -3.52 -5.56 13.33
C GLN A 127 -3.96 -5.42 14.80
N SER A 128 -3.32 -4.54 15.57
CA SER A 128 -3.70 -4.26 16.96
C SER A 128 -5.08 -3.61 17.03
N TRP A 129 -5.34 -2.65 16.15
CA TRP A 129 -6.62 -1.95 16.07
C TRP A 129 -7.77 -2.91 15.70
N LEU A 130 -7.58 -3.79 14.72
CA LEU A 130 -8.57 -4.79 14.32
C LEU A 130 -8.92 -5.79 15.43
N LYS A 131 -7.98 -6.07 16.34
CA LYS A 131 -8.21 -6.95 17.51
C LYS A 131 -8.90 -6.24 18.68
N THR A 132 -9.02 -4.92 18.63
CA THR A 132 -9.63 -4.15 19.72
C THR A 132 -11.15 -4.36 19.71
N PRO A 133 -11.76 -4.77 20.84
CA PRO A 133 -13.21 -4.94 20.92
C PRO A 133 -13.94 -3.66 20.55
N GLN A 134 -14.96 -3.77 19.71
CA GLN A 134 -15.78 -2.65 19.25
C GLN A 134 -17.18 -2.72 19.83
N THR A 135 -17.77 -1.56 20.10
CA THR A 135 -19.15 -1.43 20.56
C THR A 135 -19.97 -0.68 19.52
N TYR A 136 -21.10 -1.25 19.13
CA TYR A 136 -21.97 -0.68 18.11
C TYR A 136 -23.29 -0.24 18.74
N THR A 137 -23.48 1.08 18.89
CA THR A 137 -24.66 1.63 19.59
C THR A 137 -25.68 2.26 18.66
N THR A 138 -25.24 2.78 17.51
CA THR A 138 -26.07 3.51 16.53
C THR A 138 -25.56 3.26 15.11
N ALA A 139 -26.38 3.55 14.10
CA ALA A 139 -25.96 3.53 12.70
C ALA A 139 -24.75 4.43 12.45
N LYS A 140 -24.71 5.61 13.09
CA LYS A 140 -23.57 6.52 13.03
C LYS A 140 -22.27 5.88 13.52
N CYS A 141 -22.32 5.10 14.60
CA CYS A 141 -21.15 4.36 15.10
C CYS A 141 -20.67 3.31 14.09
N LEU A 142 -21.60 2.58 13.45
CA LEU A 142 -21.28 1.61 12.41
C LEU A 142 -20.63 2.28 11.19
N HIS A 143 -21.23 3.36 10.68
CA HIS A 143 -20.65 4.17 9.58
C HIS A 143 -19.25 4.68 9.90
N SER A 144 -19.02 5.13 11.15
CA SER A 144 -17.68 5.55 11.57
C SER A 144 -16.66 4.42 11.44
N HIS A 145 -17.02 3.18 11.78
CA HIS A 145 -16.14 2.02 11.65
C HIS A 145 -15.93 1.62 10.19
N VAL A 146 -16.99 1.65 9.38
CA VAL A 146 -16.92 1.45 7.93
C VAL A 146 -15.90 2.42 7.31
N ASN A 147 -15.98 3.70 7.66
CA ASN A 147 -15.05 4.72 7.17
C ASN A 147 -13.61 4.43 7.62
N SER A 148 -13.40 4.01 8.88
CA SER A 148 -12.06 3.64 9.34
C SER A 148 -11.48 2.44 8.57
N LEU A 149 -12.29 1.41 8.30
CA LEU A 149 -11.86 0.26 7.50
C LEU A 149 -11.55 0.65 6.05
N GLN A 150 -12.31 1.58 5.46
CA GLN A 150 -12.02 2.12 4.13
C GLN A 150 -10.70 2.88 4.10
N VAL A 151 -10.41 3.71 5.11
CA VAL A 151 -9.12 4.43 5.22
C VAL A 151 -7.95 3.44 5.29
N VAL A 152 -8.10 2.33 6.03
CA VAL A 152 -7.12 1.25 6.08
C VAL A 152 -6.88 0.64 4.69
N LEU A 153 -7.95 0.37 3.93
CA LEU A 153 -7.83 -0.14 2.56
C LEU A 153 -7.13 0.87 1.63
N ASP A 154 -7.54 2.14 1.64
CA ASP A 154 -6.93 3.18 0.82
C ASP A 154 -5.43 3.37 1.12
N GLU A 155 -5.06 3.28 2.40
CA GLU A 155 -3.66 3.34 2.84
C GLU A 155 -2.87 2.13 2.38
N SER A 156 -3.43 0.94 2.51
CA SER A 156 -2.79 -0.31 2.06
C SER A 156 -2.49 -0.31 0.56
N GLU A 157 -3.40 0.22 -0.28
CA GLU A 157 -3.18 0.35 -1.73
C GLU A 157 -2.03 1.33 -2.03
N ARG A 158 -2.00 2.47 -1.34
CA ARG A 158 -0.92 3.46 -1.45
C ARG A 158 0.43 2.85 -1.09
N MET A 159 0.47 2.06 -0.01
CA MET A 159 1.67 1.36 0.44
C MET A 159 2.13 0.31 -0.57
N GLN A 160 1.22 -0.50 -1.11
CA GLN A 160 1.58 -1.46 -2.16
C GLN A 160 2.24 -0.80 -3.37
N LYS A 161 1.67 0.32 -3.83
CA LYS A 161 2.24 1.10 -4.94
C LYS A 161 3.61 1.68 -4.60
N SER A 162 3.79 2.16 -3.38
CA SER A 162 5.09 2.67 -2.90
C SER A 162 6.15 1.56 -2.87
N LEU A 163 5.81 0.38 -2.34
CA LEU A 163 6.68 -0.79 -2.29
C LEU A 163 7.05 -1.30 -3.70
N GLU A 164 6.10 -1.31 -4.63
CA GLU A 164 6.35 -1.67 -6.03
C GLU A 164 7.31 -0.68 -6.71
N THR A 165 7.07 0.63 -6.52
CA THR A 165 7.93 1.69 -7.07
C THR A 165 9.34 1.58 -6.51
N PHE A 166 9.47 1.33 -5.20
CA PHE A 166 10.76 1.17 -4.55
C PHE A 166 11.51 -0.09 -5.05
N GLY A 167 10.79 -1.19 -5.30
CA GLY A 167 11.36 -2.41 -5.89
C GLY A 167 12.13 -2.15 -7.20
N ALA A 168 11.65 -1.22 -8.04
CA ALA A 168 12.37 -0.83 -9.25
C ALA A 168 13.70 -0.11 -8.95
N SER A 169 13.75 0.73 -7.92
CA SER A 169 14.98 1.43 -7.49
C SER A 169 16.01 0.44 -6.93
N LEU A 170 15.55 -0.56 -6.18
CA LEU A 170 16.39 -1.63 -5.66
C LEU A 170 16.99 -2.48 -6.81
N GLN A 171 16.19 -2.79 -7.84
CA GLN A 171 16.64 -3.51 -9.03
C GLN A 171 17.76 -2.75 -9.77
N GLU A 172 17.73 -1.42 -9.80
CA GLU A 172 18.76 -0.61 -10.45
C GLU A 172 20.13 -0.74 -9.80
N ILE A 173 20.21 -0.87 -8.47
CA ILE A 173 21.50 -1.06 -7.77
C ILE A 173 21.92 -2.53 -7.68
N SER A 174 21.00 -3.47 -7.96
CA SER A 174 21.25 -4.92 -7.93
C SER A 174 22.38 -5.40 -8.85
N VAL A 175 22.78 -4.58 -9.83
CA VAL A 175 23.88 -4.88 -10.76
C VAL A 175 25.25 -4.86 -10.08
N VAL A 176 25.41 -4.09 -9.00
CA VAL A 176 26.69 -3.89 -8.29
C VAL A 176 26.65 -4.35 -6.83
N PHE A 177 25.44 -4.47 -6.28
CA PHE A 177 25.17 -4.77 -4.88
C PHE A 177 24.17 -5.94 -4.77
N ASP A 178 24.36 -6.84 -3.82
CA ASP A 178 23.41 -7.92 -3.55
C ASP A 178 22.19 -7.38 -2.79
N THR A 179 21.06 -7.33 -3.48
CA THR A 179 19.76 -6.84 -2.97
C THR A 179 18.79 -7.97 -2.61
N SER A 180 19.25 -9.22 -2.63
CA SER A 180 18.36 -10.38 -2.54
C SER A 180 17.61 -10.50 -1.20
N THR A 181 18.16 -9.92 -0.13
CA THR A 181 17.52 -9.91 1.19
C THR A 181 16.42 -8.85 1.24
N GLU A 182 16.74 -7.65 0.77
CA GLU A 182 15.85 -6.51 0.68
C GLU A 182 14.65 -6.83 -0.22
N GLU A 183 14.89 -7.42 -1.40
CA GLU A 183 13.83 -7.86 -2.34
C GLU A 183 12.87 -8.86 -1.70
N ARG A 184 13.41 -9.85 -0.98
CA ARG A 184 12.60 -10.86 -0.28
C ARG A 184 11.76 -10.23 0.82
N ASN A 185 12.34 -9.32 1.60
CA ASN A 185 11.63 -8.62 2.67
C ASN A 185 10.51 -7.72 2.12
N LEU A 186 10.76 -7.01 1.02
CA LEU A 186 9.74 -6.21 0.33
C LEU A 186 8.59 -7.10 -0.16
N LEU A 187 8.90 -8.25 -0.76
CA LEU A 187 7.88 -9.20 -1.20
C LEU A 187 7.05 -9.72 -0.03
N GLN A 188 7.70 -10.05 1.09
CA GLN A 188 7.02 -10.51 2.30
C GLN A 188 6.04 -9.46 2.82
N ILE A 189 6.48 -8.21 2.99
CA ILE A 189 5.61 -7.12 3.46
C ILE A 189 4.45 -6.87 2.50
N ARG A 190 4.67 -6.92 1.19
CA ARG A 190 3.59 -6.80 0.20
C ARG A 190 2.56 -7.91 0.35
N ASN A 191 2.99 -9.13 0.62
CA ASN A 191 2.09 -10.25 0.88
C ASN A 191 1.32 -10.04 2.20
N ASP A 192 1.98 -9.56 3.25
CA ASP A 192 1.34 -9.29 4.54
C ASP A 192 0.31 -8.16 4.44
N ILE A 193 0.58 -7.11 3.66
CA ILE A 193 -0.38 -6.04 3.34
C ILE A 193 -1.56 -6.58 2.53
N SER A 194 -1.30 -7.40 1.50
CA SER A 194 -2.37 -8.05 0.71
C SER A 194 -3.26 -8.93 1.59
N HIS A 195 -2.65 -9.68 2.51
CA HIS A 195 -3.41 -10.47 3.48
C HIS A 195 -4.25 -9.58 4.40
N MET A 196 -3.70 -8.47 4.89
CA MET A 196 -4.45 -7.51 5.71
C MET A 196 -5.66 -6.95 4.96
N GLN A 197 -5.51 -6.61 3.68
CA GLN A 197 -6.62 -6.16 2.82
C GLN A 197 -7.74 -7.21 2.81
N LEU A 198 -7.40 -8.48 2.54
CA LEU A 198 -8.37 -9.57 2.48
C LEU A 198 -9.11 -9.75 3.82
N VAL A 199 -8.40 -9.65 4.95
CA VAL A 199 -8.99 -9.75 6.29
C VAL A 199 -10.00 -8.62 6.56
N VAL A 200 -9.80 -7.43 5.98
CA VAL A 200 -10.67 -6.27 6.20
C VAL A 200 -11.93 -6.28 5.32
N LEU A 201 -11.91 -6.94 4.16
CA LEU A 201 -13.01 -6.88 3.19
C LEU A 201 -14.34 -7.43 3.72
N GLU A 202 -14.33 -8.60 4.38
CA GLU A 202 -15.56 -9.20 4.90
C GLU A 202 -16.17 -8.36 6.03
N PRO A 203 -15.44 -7.99 7.11
CA PRO A 203 -15.95 -7.09 8.14
C PRO A 203 -16.47 -5.76 7.58
N LEU A 204 -15.81 -5.21 6.56
CA LEU A 204 -16.27 -3.99 5.91
C LEU A 204 -17.65 -4.17 5.28
N SER A 205 -17.84 -5.25 4.49
CA SER A 205 -19.14 -5.52 3.85
C SER A 205 -20.26 -5.79 4.87
N GLN A 206 -19.96 -6.51 5.95
CA GLN A 206 -20.92 -6.81 7.02
C GLN A 206 -21.34 -5.52 7.74
N LEU A 207 -20.38 -4.68 8.11
CA LEU A 207 -20.66 -3.42 8.79
C LEU A 207 -21.38 -2.41 7.89
N GLN A 208 -21.09 -2.39 6.58
CA GLN A 208 -21.83 -1.57 5.61
C GLN A 208 -23.30 -1.97 5.54
N HIS A 209 -23.58 -3.27 5.44
CA HIS A 209 -24.94 -3.78 5.45
C HIS A 209 -25.65 -3.43 6.77
N ALA A 210 -25.03 -3.74 7.91
CA ALA A 210 -25.58 -3.42 9.22
C ALA A 210 -25.85 -1.92 9.40
N ALA A 211 -24.94 -1.05 8.95
CA ALA A 211 -25.11 0.39 9.04
C ALA A 211 -26.36 0.87 8.28
N ALA A 212 -26.60 0.34 7.08
CA ALA A 212 -27.76 0.68 6.27
C ALA A 212 -29.09 0.20 6.90
N GLU A 213 -29.11 -1.04 7.41
CA GLU A 213 -30.27 -1.58 8.11
C GLU A 213 -30.59 -0.78 9.39
N ILE A 214 -29.58 -0.47 10.21
CA ILE A 214 -29.78 0.31 11.43
C ILE A 214 -30.19 1.75 11.12
N ASP A 215 -29.69 2.37 10.05
CA ASP A 215 -30.16 3.68 9.60
C ASP A 215 -31.67 3.66 9.28
N ALA A 216 -32.12 2.65 8.54
CA ALA A 216 -33.53 2.48 8.19
C ALA A 216 -34.39 2.25 9.44
N ILE A 217 -33.97 1.37 10.34
CA ILE A 217 -34.67 1.08 11.59
C ILE A 217 -34.71 2.33 12.48
N GLU A 218 -33.61 3.06 12.63
CA GLU A 218 -33.56 4.30 13.42
C GLU A 218 -34.51 5.37 12.86
N ALA A 219 -34.61 5.49 11.54
CA ALA A 219 -35.54 6.40 10.89
C ALA A 219 -37.01 6.01 11.12
N GLU A 220 -37.31 4.71 11.06
CA GLU A 220 -38.66 4.19 11.25
C GLU A 220 -39.10 4.32 12.72
N VAL A 221 -38.26 3.93 13.68
CA VAL A 221 -38.50 4.12 15.12
C VAL A 221 -38.74 5.59 15.45
N LYS A 222 -37.94 6.50 14.88
CA LYS A 222 -38.13 7.95 15.04
C LYS A 222 -39.45 8.45 14.45
N THR A 223 -39.90 7.84 13.35
CA THR A 223 -41.20 8.16 12.75
C THR A 223 -42.35 7.68 13.63
N MET A 224 -42.25 6.45 14.16
CA MET A 224 -43.22 5.89 15.11
C MET A 224 -43.31 6.72 16.40
N GLU A 225 -42.19 7.14 17.00
CA GLU A 225 -42.17 8.03 18.19
C GLU A 225 -42.94 9.35 17.94
N LYS A 226 -42.76 9.94 16.75
CA LYS A 226 -43.50 11.14 16.35
C LYS A 226 -44.99 10.84 16.16
N SER A 227 -45.33 9.71 15.54
CA SER A 227 -46.72 9.28 15.34
C SER A 227 -47.42 9.05 16.68
N VAL A 228 -46.78 8.36 17.62
CA VAL A 228 -47.28 8.16 18.99
C VAL A 228 -47.56 9.49 19.69
N THR A 229 -46.64 10.45 19.59
CA THR A 229 -46.82 11.79 20.18
C THR A 229 -48.00 12.54 19.55
N LYS A 230 -48.16 12.46 18.22
CA LYS A 230 -49.28 13.08 17.50
C LYS A 230 -50.62 12.43 17.86
N ILE A 231 -50.68 11.10 17.90
CA ILE A 231 -51.90 10.35 18.25
C ILE A 231 -52.33 10.70 19.68
N LYS A 232 -51.38 10.71 20.64
CA LYS A 232 -51.64 11.18 22.01
C LYS A 232 -52.26 12.57 22.03
N SER A 233 -51.68 13.51 21.29
CA SER A 233 -52.21 14.88 21.20
C SER A 233 -53.63 14.92 20.63
N ILE A 234 -53.91 14.17 19.55
CA ILE A 234 -55.22 14.13 18.90
C ILE A 234 -56.28 13.58 19.85
N LEU A 235 -56.00 12.42 20.48
CA LEU A 235 -56.91 11.80 21.43
C LEU A 235 -57.21 12.70 22.63
N SER A 236 -56.22 13.45 23.13
CA SER A 236 -56.43 14.44 24.21
C SER A 236 -57.24 15.66 23.77
N THR A 237 -57.06 16.16 22.53
CA THR A 237 -57.85 17.32 22.04
C THR A 237 -59.31 16.98 21.75
N VAL A 238 -59.60 15.73 21.37
CA VAL A 238 -60.97 15.22 21.14
C VAL A 238 -61.82 15.26 22.41
N GLU A 239 -61.20 15.23 23.60
CA GLU A 239 -61.89 15.39 24.89
C GLU A 239 -62.30 16.84 25.19
N THR A 240 -61.80 17.82 24.41
CA THR A 240 -61.92 19.26 24.72
C THR A 240 -62.67 20.13 23.71
N GLU A 241 -62.92 19.66 22.47
CA GLU A 241 -63.57 20.45 21.41
C GLU A 241 -64.82 19.78 20.81
N GLU A 242 -65.81 20.58 20.38
CA GLU A 242 -67.02 20.14 19.66
C GLU A 242 -66.71 19.77 18.19
N VAL A 243 -65.87 18.75 17.98
CA VAL A 243 -65.62 18.20 16.64
C VAL A 243 -66.82 17.34 16.20
N PRO A 244 -67.21 17.34 14.90
CA PRO A 244 -68.34 16.57 14.40
C PRO A 244 -68.19 15.04 14.60
N PRO A 245 -69.25 14.31 14.95
CA PRO A 245 -69.21 12.86 15.21
C PRO A 245 -68.66 12.00 14.06
N GLU A 246 -68.93 12.39 12.81
CA GLU A 246 -68.44 11.65 11.63
C GLU A 246 -66.94 11.84 11.41
N GLU A 247 -66.41 13.05 11.63
CA GLU A 247 -64.97 13.29 11.57
C GLU A 247 -64.23 12.56 12.70
N HIS A 248 -64.84 12.44 13.89
CA HIS A 248 -64.29 11.64 14.99
C HIS A 248 -64.12 10.17 14.65
N LEU A 249 -65.15 9.54 14.07
CA LEU A 249 -65.10 8.14 13.68
C LEU A 249 -64.03 7.90 12.58
N GLN A 250 -63.96 8.79 11.60
CA GLN A 250 -62.96 8.70 10.54
C GLN A 250 -61.53 8.87 11.08
N ASN A 251 -61.30 9.85 11.97
CA ASN A 251 -60.00 10.07 12.59
C ASN A 251 -59.55 8.86 13.43
N ARG A 252 -60.47 8.24 14.18
CA ARG A 252 -60.19 7.04 14.97
C ARG A 252 -59.83 5.83 14.10
N GLN A 253 -60.55 5.63 13.00
CA GLN A 253 -60.25 4.55 12.07
C GLN A 253 -58.82 4.69 11.50
N VAL A 254 -58.44 5.90 11.08
CA VAL A 254 -57.08 6.19 10.59
C VAL A 254 -56.02 5.96 11.67
N ILE A 255 -56.31 6.33 12.93
CA ILE A 255 -55.42 6.08 14.06
C ILE A 255 -55.21 4.57 14.29
N LEU A 256 -56.29 3.77 14.28
CA LEU A 256 -56.20 2.32 14.46
C LEU A 256 -55.39 1.65 13.37
N GLU A 257 -55.61 2.01 12.11
CA GLU A 257 -54.82 1.50 10.98
C GLU A 257 -53.33 1.84 11.11
N ASN A 258 -53.02 3.06 11.57
CA ASN A 258 -51.64 3.49 11.83
C ASN A 258 -51.00 2.68 12.97
N LEU A 259 -51.69 2.51 14.10
CA LEU A 259 -51.20 1.74 15.25
C LEU A 259 -50.93 0.26 14.87
N GLN A 260 -51.83 -0.36 14.10
CA GLN A 260 -51.63 -1.71 13.58
C GLN A 260 -50.45 -1.81 12.60
N ALA A 261 -50.25 -0.79 11.75
CA ALA A 261 -49.08 -0.72 10.90
C ALA A 261 -47.78 -0.64 11.71
N MET A 262 -47.73 0.23 12.73
CA MET A 262 -46.55 0.35 13.61
C MET A 262 -46.25 -0.95 14.37
N GLN A 263 -47.26 -1.69 14.82
CA GLN A 263 -47.05 -3.01 15.46
C GLN A 263 -46.43 -4.02 14.50
N ARG A 264 -46.87 -4.06 13.23
CA ARG A 264 -46.27 -4.91 12.20
C ARG A 264 -44.80 -4.55 11.97
N THR A 265 -44.52 -3.25 11.84
CA THR A 265 -43.16 -2.75 11.68
C THR A 265 -42.27 -3.11 12.87
N LEU A 266 -42.74 -2.97 14.12
CA LEU A 266 -41.98 -3.38 15.31
C LEU A 266 -41.65 -4.89 15.31
N ALA A 267 -42.58 -5.72 14.87
CA ALA A 267 -42.35 -7.16 14.74
C ALA A 267 -41.32 -7.49 13.64
N GLU A 268 -41.29 -6.72 12.55
CA GLU A 268 -40.26 -6.84 11.51
C GLU A 268 -38.88 -6.40 12.03
N ILE A 269 -38.82 -5.28 12.75
CA ILE A 269 -37.58 -4.78 13.38
C ILE A 269 -36.96 -5.83 14.30
N GLU A 270 -37.74 -6.48 15.15
CA GLU A 270 -37.19 -7.53 16.05
C GLU A 270 -36.67 -8.75 15.26
N ARG A 271 -37.29 -9.08 14.11
CA ARG A 271 -36.79 -10.17 13.24
C ARG A 271 -35.50 -9.82 12.52
N CYS A 272 -35.26 -8.54 12.22
CA CYS A 272 -34.03 -8.10 11.55
C CYS A 272 -32.79 -8.21 12.45
N LYS A 273 -32.96 -8.24 13.77
CA LYS A 273 -31.89 -8.20 14.77
C LYS A 273 -30.83 -9.28 14.59
N ASP A 274 -31.24 -10.52 14.38
CA ASP A 274 -30.34 -11.66 14.17
C ASP A 274 -29.72 -11.67 12.76
N GLY A 275 -30.28 -10.91 11.82
CA GLY A 275 -29.86 -10.84 10.42
C GLY A 275 -28.78 -9.80 10.11
N LEU A 276 -28.35 -9.00 11.09
CA LEU A 276 -27.44 -7.87 10.86
C LEU A 276 -26.00 -8.27 10.50
N GLY A 277 -25.62 -9.52 10.73
CA GLY A 277 -24.26 -10.00 10.46
C GLY A 277 -23.18 -9.35 11.35
N LEU A 278 -23.56 -8.82 12.51
CA LEU A 278 -22.64 -8.29 13.50
C LEU A 278 -21.99 -9.42 14.33
N PRO A 279 -20.83 -9.17 14.98
CA PRO A 279 -20.24 -10.11 15.91
C PRO A 279 -21.23 -10.49 17.02
N THR A 280 -21.25 -11.77 17.44
CA THR A 280 -22.22 -12.29 18.40
C THR A 280 -22.32 -11.42 19.66
N GLY A 281 -23.54 -10.96 19.96
CA GLY A 281 -23.85 -10.13 21.13
C GLY A 281 -23.70 -8.62 20.89
N ALA A 282 -23.15 -8.19 19.75
CA ALA A 282 -23.07 -6.78 19.37
C ALA A 282 -24.45 -6.15 19.10
N GLU A 283 -25.39 -6.97 18.62
CA GLU A 283 -26.78 -6.57 18.36
C GLU A 283 -27.48 -6.05 19.62
N HIS A 284 -27.07 -6.53 20.80
CA HIS A 284 -27.65 -6.10 22.07
C HIS A 284 -27.17 -4.72 22.54
N SER A 285 -26.06 -4.21 22.01
CA SER A 285 -25.59 -2.86 22.33
C SER A 285 -26.28 -1.77 21.49
N LEU A 286 -27.04 -2.15 20.47
CA LEU A 286 -27.74 -1.21 19.59
C LEU A 286 -28.96 -0.61 20.29
N LEU A 287 -28.93 0.71 20.48
CA LEU A 287 -29.96 1.45 21.23
C LEU A 287 -31.30 1.48 20.52
N VAL A 288 -31.32 1.30 19.20
CA VAL A 288 -32.56 1.35 18.41
C VAL A 288 -33.53 0.22 18.77
N PHE A 289 -33.02 -0.98 19.10
CA PHE A 289 -33.85 -2.09 19.51
C PHE A 289 -34.46 -1.86 20.90
N GLN A 290 -33.70 -1.26 21.82
CA GLN A 290 -34.24 -0.87 23.14
C GLN A 290 -35.34 0.19 22.99
N ARG A 291 -35.17 1.15 22.08
CA ARG A 291 -36.20 2.15 21.78
C ARG A 291 -37.45 1.53 21.15
N ALA A 292 -37.28 0.61 20.21
CA ALA A 292 -38.37 -0.14 19.59
C ALA A 292 -39.17 -0.95 20.64
N GLU A 293 -38.48 -1.63 21.55
CA GLU A 293 -39.09 -2.37 22.66
C GLU A 293 -39.90 -1.45 23.60
N GLN A 294 -39.37 -0.27 23.92
CA GLN A 294 -40.07 0.74 24.74
C GLN A 294 -41.30 1.35 24.06
N LEU A 295 -41.35 1.38 22.72
CA LEU A 295 -42.51 1.87 21.97
C LEU A 295 -43.70 0.91 22.03
N TYR A 296 -43.44 -0.40 22.12
CA TYR A 296 -44.49 -1.42 22.02
C TYR A 296 -45.62 -1.24 23.05
N PRO A 297 -45.34 -1.06 24.37
CA PRO A 297 -46.39 -0.81 25.36
C PRO A 297 -47.20 0.46 25.07
N HIS A 298 -46.56 1.53 24.62
CA HIS A 298 -47.23 2.80 24.32
C HIS A 298 -48.17 2.71 23.12
N ILE A 299 -47.77 1.98 22.07
CA ILE A 299 -48.64 1.75 20.91
C ILE A 299 -49.83 0.88 21.29
N HIS A 300 -49.61 -0.16 22.11
CA HIS A 300 -50.69 -1.02 22.60
C HIS A 300 -51.69 -0.26 23.48
N GLU A 301 -51.22 0.55 24.43
CA GLU A 301 -52.06 1.41 25.27
C GLU A 301 -52.91 2.38 24.43
N LEU A 302 -52.31 3.03 23.43
CA LEU A 302 -53.04 3.93 22.54
C LEU A 302 -54.09 3.22 21.70
N GLN A 303 -53.82 1.98 21.29
CA GLN A 303 -54.81 1.18 20.56
C GLN A 303 -56.02 0.89 21.45
N GLN A 304 -55.79 0.42 22.68
CA GLN A 304 -56.88 0.16 23.63
C GLN A 304 -57.71 1.42 23.91
N LEU A 305 -57.06 2.55 24.19
CA LEU A 305 -57.74 3.83 24.40
C LEU A 305 -58.56 4.26 23.19
N THR A 306 -58.03 4.06 21.98
CA THR A 306 -58.75 4.42 20.75
C THR A 306 -59.97 3.51 20.53
N GLU A 307 -59.85 2.21 20.81
CA GLU A 307 -60.95 1.23 20.72
C GLU A 307 -62.06 1.50 21.77
N GLU A 308 -61.68 1.80 23.01
CA GLU A 308 -62.62 2.13 24.11
C GLU A 308 -63.41 3.41 23.83
N GLN A 309 -62.77 4.45 23.29
CA GLN A 309 -63.45 5.69 22.92
C GLN A 309 -64.31 5.57 21.65
N SER A 310 -64.20 4.46 20.91
CA SER A 310 -64.99 4.15 19.71
C SER A 310 -66.28 3.36 20.01
N SER A 311 -66.44 2.88 21.24
CA SER A 311 -67.58 2.10 21.74
C SER A 311 -68.63 2.98 22.41
#